data_AF-V9MZQ0-F1
#
_entry.id   AF-V9MZQ0-F1
#
_cell.length_a   1.000
_cell.length_b   1.000
_cell.length_c   1.000
_cell.angle_alpha   90.00
_cell.angle_beta   90.00
_cell.angle_gamma   90.00
#
_symmetry.space_group_name_H-M   'P 1'
#
loop_
_entity.id
_entity.type
_entity.pdbx_description
1 polymer ?
#
loop_
_entity_poly.entity_id
_entity_poly.type
_entity_poly.pdbx_seq_one_letter_code
_entity_poly.pdbx_strand_id
1 'polypeptide(L)'
;MSLLITSPATVAAAATHLAGIGSALSTANAAAAAPTTALSVAGADEVSVLIAALFEAYAQEYQALSAQALAFHDQFVQALNMGAVCYAAAETANATPLQALQTVQQNVLTVVNAPTQALLGRPIIGNGANGLPNTGQDGGPGGLLFGNGGNGGSGGVDQAGGNGGAAGLIGNGGSGGVGGPGIAGSAGGAGGAGGLLFGNGGPGGAGGIGTTGDGGPGGAGGNAIGLFGSGGTGGMGGVGGMGGVGNGGLGGVFGDGGAGGTGGLGDVNGGLAGIGGNAGFVGNGGAGGNGQLGSGAVSSAGGMGGNGGLVFGNGGPGGLGGPGTSAGNGGMGGNAVGLFGQGGAGGAGGSGFGAGIPVGRGGDGGSGGLIGDGGTGGGAGAGDAAASAGGNGGNARLIGNGGDGGPGMFGGPGGAGGSGGTIFGFAGTPGPS
;
A
#
# COMPACT_ATOMS: atom_id res chain seq x y z
N MET A 1 2.12 3.06 32.68
CA MET A 1 1.29 4.28 32.71
C MET A 1 -0.05 3.95 32.07
N SER A 2 -1.16 4.15 32.77
CA SER A 2 -2.50 3.94 32.19
C SER A 2 -2.89 5.14 31.34
N LEU A 3 -3.20 4.91 30.07
CA LEU A 3 -3.73 5.93 29.18
C LEU A 3 -5.19 6.21 29.61
N LEU A 4 -5.46 7.41 30.11
CA LEU A 4 -6.82 7.86 30.40
C LEU A 4 -7.39 8.52 29.15
N ILE A 5 -8.37 7.88 28.51
CA ILE A 5 -9.11 8.44 27.38
C ILE A 5 -10.48 8.87 27.89
N THR A 6 -10.77 10.17 27.80
CA THR A 6 -12.08 10.74 28.13
C THR A 6 -12.68 11.40 26.90
N SER A 7 -13.99 11.39 26.75
CA SER A 7 -14.68 12.23 25.76
C SER A 7 -15.44 13.34 26.50
N PRO A 8 -14.91 14.58 26.55
CA PRO A 8 -15.56 15.68 27.25
C PRO A 8 -16.98 15.96 26.75
N ALA A 9 -17.23 15.74 25.45
CA ALA A 9 -18.53 15.92 24.83
C ALA A 9 -19.57 14.90 25.35
N THR A 10 -19.20 13.65 25.58
CA THR A 10 -20.13 12.65 26.13
C THR A 10 -20.41 12.89 27.61
N VAL A 11 -19.44 13.39 28.36
CA VAL A 11 -19.60 13.75 29.78
C VAL A 11 -20.54 14.96 29.93
N ALA A 12 -20.41 15.98 29.08
CA ALA A 12 -21.31 17.14 29.07
C ALA A 12 -22.76 16.75 28.68
N ALA A 13 -22.92 15.85 27.70
CA ALA A 13 -24.23 15.31 27.34
C ALA A 13 -24.87 14.52 28.51
N ALA A 14 -24.09 13.67 29.18
CA ALA A 14 -24.56 12.93 30.36
C ALA A 14 -24.98 13.86 31.51
N ALA A 15 -24.22 14.93 31.77
CA ALA A 15 -24.58 15.94 32.77
C ALA A 15 -25.91 16.63 32.46
N THR A 16 -26.19 16.90 31.17
CA THR A 16 -27.47 17.46 30.72
C THR A 16 -28.64 16.50 30.96
N HIS A 17 -28.46 15.21 30.66
CA HIS A 17 -29.48 14.19 30.93
C HIS A 17 -29.76 14.03 32.43
N LEU A 18 -28.71 14.02 33.26
CA LEU A 18 -28.83 13.97 34.71
C LEU A 18 -29.59 15.19 35.25
N ALA A 19 -29.31 16.40 34.75
CA ALA A 19 -30.09 17.59 35.12
C ALA A 19 -31.59 17.43 34.80
N GLY A 20 -31.92 16.83 33.65
CA GLY A 20 -33.29 16.49 33.29
C GLY A 20 -33.97 15.51 34.27
N ILE A 21 -33.24 14.48 34.72
CA ILE A 21 -33.72 13.54 35.74
C ILE A 21 -33.99 14.25 37.06
N GLY A 22 -33.07 15.12 37.50
CA GLY A 22 -33.25 15.92 38.73
C GLY A 22 -34.50 16.79 38.67
N SER A 23 -34.74 17.45 37.53
CA SER A 23 -35.95 18.26 37.30
C SER A 23 -37.23 17.42 37.32
N ALA A 24 -37.23 16.25 36.70
CA ALA A 24 -38.37 15.33 36.70
C ALA A 24 -38.68 14.81 38.11
N LEU A 25 -37.65 14.44 38.88
CA LEU A 25 -37.78 13.99 40.27
C LEU A 25 -38.31 15.11 41.19
N SER A 26 -37.79 16.33 41.05
CA SER A 26 -38.29 17.48 41.80
C SER A 26 -39.77 17.75 41.51
N THR A 27 -40.18 17.64 40.25
CA THR A 27 -41.58 17.82 39.85
C THR A 27 -42.48 16.72 40.42
N ALA A 28 -42.04 15.46 40.34
CA ALA A 28 -42.78 14.33 40.87
C ALA A 28 -42.93 14.39 42.40
N ASN A 29 -41.86 14.71 43.13
CA ASN A 29 -41.89 14.83 44.58
C ASN A 29 -42.79 16.00 45.04
N ALA A 30 -42.78 17.12 44.32
CA ALA A 30 -43.68 18.24 44.58
C ALA A 30 -45.15 17.87 44.33
N ALA A 31 -45.45 17.17 43.24
CA ALA A 31 -46.82 16.72 42.94
C ALA A 31 -47.35 15.69 43.95
N ALA A 32 -46.47 14.83 44.48
CA ALA A 32 -46.82 13.81 45.47
C ALA A 32 -46.94 14.35 46.91
N ALA A 33 -46.44 15.56 47.20
CA ALA A 33 -46.39 16.10 48.56
C ALA A 33 -47.79 16.21 49.21
N ALA A 34 -48.69 17.00 48.63
CA ALA A 34 -50.03 17.20 49.17
C ALA A 34 -50.86 15.91 49.37
N PRO A 35 -50.96 14.98 48.38
CA PRO A 35 -51.76 13.77 48.56
C PRO A 35 -51.17 12.76 49.56
N THR A 36 -49.88 12.87 49.93
CA THR A 36 -49.24 11.94 50.88
C THR A 36 -49.14 12.49 52.31
N THR A 37 -49.07 13.80 52.48
CA THR A 37 -49.01 14.44 53.81
C THR A 37 -50.38 14.83 54.36
N ALA A 38 -51.45 14.76 53.57
CA ALA A 38 -52.82 15.11 53.99
C ALA A 38 -53.76 13.91 53.89
N LEU A 39 -53.34 12.75 54.41
CA LEU A 39 -54.12 11.51 54.33
C LEU A 39 -55.38 11.61 55.21
N SER A 40 -56.56 11.51 54.61
CA SER A 40 -57.82 11.46 55.37
C SER A 40 -57.92 10.19 56.21
N VAL A 41 -58.40 10.32 57.45
CA VAL A 41 -58.63 9.18 58.34
C VAL A 41 -59.80 8.33 57.84
N ALA A 42 -59.60 7.01 57.71
CA ALA A 42 -60.57 6.08 57.13
C ALA A 42 -61.77 5.76 58.03
N GLY A 43 -61.62 5.92 59.35
CA GLY A 43 -62.64 5.66 60.36
C GLY A 43 -62.41 6.52 61.61
N ALA A 44 -63.42 6.67 62.47
CA ALA A 44 -63.32 7.48 63.69
C ALA A 44 -62.55 6.80 64.84
N ASP A 45 -62.03 5.59 64.61
CA ASP A 45 -61.29 4.83 65.60
C ASP A 45 -59.83 5.30 65.73
N GLU A 46 -59.26 5.12 66.93
CA GLU A 46 -57.90 5.53 67.25
C GLU A 46 -56.84 4.83 66.39
N VAL A 47 -57.10 3.61 65.90
CA VAL A 47 -56.16 2.87 65.05
C VAL A 47 -56.07 3.53 63.67
N SER A 48 -57.20 3.92 63.06
CA SER A 48 -57.24 4.67 61.80
C SER A 48 -56.54 6.03 61.91
N VAL A 49 -56.73 6.75 63.03
CA VAL A 49 -56.07 8.04 63.28
C VAL A 49 -54.55 7.87 63.41
N LEU A 50 -54.10 6.86 64.16
CA LEU A 50 -52.66 6.58 64.33
C LEU A 50 -52.00 6.13 63.02
N ILE A 51 -52.69 5.33 62.20
CA ILE A 51 -52.18 4.91 60.88
C ILE A 51 -52.03 6.13 59.96
N ALA A 52 -53.01 7.04 59.91
CA ALA A 52 -52.92 8.26 59.10
C ALA A 52 -51.73 9.15 59.56
N ALA A 53 -51.56 9.32 60.88
CA ALA A 53 -50.45 10.08 61.45
C ALA A 53 -49.07 9.45 61.16
N LEU A 54 -48.98 8.11 61.15
CA LEU A 54 -47.75 7.40 60.78
C LEU A 54 -47.38 7.66 59.30
N PHE A 55 -48.37 7.58 58.39
CA PHE A 55 -48.14 7.86 56.98
C PHE A 55 -47.76 9.32 56.71
N GLU A 56 -48.38 10.26 57.43
CA GLU A 56 -48.03 11.69 57.34
C GLU A 56 -46.59 11.96 57.82
N ALA A 57 -46.20 11.40 58.97
CA ALA A 57 -44.83 11.52 59.49
C ALA A 57 -43.80 10.94 58.51
N TYR A 58 -44.08 9.75 57.96
CA TYR A 58 -43.22 9.11 56.96
C TYR A 58 -43.12 9.93 55.67
N ALA A 59 -44.22 10.53 55.21
CA ALA A 59 -44.23 11.38 54.03
C ALA A 59 -43.40 12.67 54.24
N GLN A 60 -43.44 13.28 55.43
CA GLN A 60 -42.62 14.44 55.76
C GLN A 60 -41.12 14.10 55.82
N GLU A 61 -40.76 12.96 56.41
CA GLU A 61 -39.38 12.46 56.39
C GLU A 61 -38.90 12.18 54.97
N TYR A 62 -39.74 11.56 54.13
CA TYR A 62 -39.44 11.33 52.72
C TYR A 62 -39.21 12.65 51.97
N GLN A 63 -40.05 13.67 52.18
CA GLN A 63 -39.88 14.98 51.53
C GLN A 63 -38.55 15.63 51.93
N ALA A 64 -38.19 15.60 53.22
CA ALA A 64 -36.91 16.13 53.71
C ALA A 64 -35.71 15.38 53.10
N LEU A 65 -35.75 14.05 53.06
CA LEU A 65 -34.71 13.23 52.44
C LEU A 65 -34.59 13.50 50.93
N SER A 66 -35.73 13.64 50.25
CA SER A 66 -35.77 13.89 48.81
C SER A 66 -35.16 15.26 48.44
N ALA A 67 -35.38 16.29 49.27
CA ALA A 67 -34.75 17.60 49.11
C ALA A 67 -33.22 17.51 49.27
N GLN A 68 -32.74 16.71 50.24
CA GLN A 68 -31.31 16.47 50.42
C GLN A 68 -30.71 15.69 49.24
N ALA A 69 -31.43 14.70 48.70
CA ALA A 69 -31.00 13.94 47.53
C ALA A 69 -30.94 14.81 46.26
N LEU A 70 -31.90 15.72 46.06
CA LEU A 70 -31.88 16.69 44.95
C LEU A 70 -30.70 17.66 45.07
N ALA A 71 -30.41 18.16 46.28
CA ALA A 71 -29.25 19.04 46.50
C ALA A 71 -27.91 18.32 46.22
N PHE A 72 -27.79 17.04 46.61
CA PHE A 72 -26.64 16.22 46.25
C PHE A 72 -26.53 16.00 44.73
N HIS A 73 -27.66 15.70 44.08
CA HIS A 73 -27.73 15.49 42.63
C HIS A 73 -27.27 16.74 41.86
N ASP A 74 -27.71 17.91 42.29
CA ASP A 74 -27.28 19.19 41.69
C ASP A 74 -25.77 19.40 41.82
N GLN A 75 -25.20 19.13 42.99
CA GLN A 75 -23.75 19.20 43.21
C GLN A 75 -22.98 18.19 42.35
N PHE A 76 -23.52 16.97 42.18
CA PHE A 76 -22.94 15.95 41.32
C PHE A 76 -22.91 16.38 39.84
N VAL A 77 -24.03 16.90 39.34
CA VAL A 77 -24.12 17.44 37.96
C VAL A 77 -23.17 18.62 37.77
N GLN A 78 -23.05 19.50 38.76
CA GLN A 78 -22.12 20.63 38.72
C GLN A 78 -20.66 20.17 38.66
N ALA A 79 -20.27 19.20 39.50
CA ALA A 79 -18.93 18.62 39.50
C ALA A 79 -18.61 17.92 38.16
N LEU A 80 -19.59 17.23 37.57
CA LEU A 80 -19.43 16.55 36.29
C LEU A 80 -19.20 17.54 35.14
N ASN A 81 -19.96 18.64 35.10
CA ASN A 81 -19.78 19.72 34.14
C ASN A 81 -18.40 20.40 34.28
N MET A 82 -17.99 20.68 35.51
CA MET A 82 -16.65 21.25 35.78
C MET A 82 -15.54 20.29 35.35
N GLY A 83 -15.70 18.99 35.60
CA GLY A 83 -14.78 17.97 35.12
C GLY A 83 -14.64 17.98 33.59
N ALA A 84 -15.75 18.02 32.86
CA ALA A 84 -15.74 18.10 31.39
C ALA A 84 -15.00 19.34 30.88
N VAL A 85 -15.24 20.50 31.50
CA VAL A 85 -14.54 21.76 31.17
C VAL A 85 -13.04 21.65 31.46
N CYS A 86 -12.64 21.09 32.60
CA CYS A 86 -11.23 20.89 32.95
C CYS A 86 -10.51 19.94 31.97
N TYR A 87 -11.15 18.84 31.56
CA TYR A 87 -10.58 17.93 30.56
C TYR A 87 -10.47 18.57 29.18
N ALA A 88 -11.49 19.31 28.72
CA ALA A 88 -11.42 20.05 27.46
C ALA A 88 -10.35 21.18 27.47
N ALA A 89 -10.21 21.86 28.61
CA ALA A 89 -9.16 22.86 28.81
C ALA A 89 -7.76 22.22 28.82
N ALA A 90 -7.60 21.03 29.40
CA ALA A 90 -6.36 20.28 29.38
C ALA A 90 -5.99 19.82 27.96
N GLU A 91 -6.96 19.35 27.16
CA GLU A 91 -6.75 19.02 25.75
C GLU A 91 -6.28 20.25 24.95
N THR A 92 -6.93 21.40 25.17
CA THR A 92 -6.58 22.65 24.49
C THR A 92 -5.19 23.14 24.90
N ALA A 93 -4.88 23.14 26.20
CA ALA A 93 -3.59 23.54 26.74
C ALA A 93 -2.43 22.63 26.28
N ASN A 94 -2.72 21.36 25.97
CA ASN A 94 -1.75 20.43 25.41
C ASN A 94 -1.63 20.52 23.88
N ALA A 95 -2.67 20.97 23.16
CA ALA A 95 -2.65 21.15 21.71
C ALA A 95 -1.95 22.46 21.27
N THR A 96 -2.09 23.55 22.03
CA THR A 96 -1.54 24.86 21.65
C THR A 96 -0.01 24.91 21.55
N PRO A 97 0.79 24.26 22.43
CA PRO A 97 2.24 24.25 22.29
C PRO A 97 2.66 23.47 21.03
N LEU A 98 1.90 22.43 20.67
CA LEU A 98 2.17 21.61 19.48
C LEU A 98 1.91 22.41 18.19
N GLN A 99 0.82 23.16 18.13
CA GLN A 99 0.50 24.06 17.00
C GLN A 99 1.51 25.22 16.88
N ALA A 100 1.96 25.77 18.01
CA ALA A 100 2.99 26.80 18.04
C ALA A 100 4.33 26.28 17.50
N LEU A 101 4.75 25.07 17.90
CA LEU A 101 5.96 24.43 17.37
C LEU A 101 5.86 24.16 15.87
N GLN A 102 4.70 23.71 15.38
CA GLN A 102 4.46 23.53 13.94
C GLN A 102 4.60 24.86 13.17
N THR A 103 4.06 25.95 13.73
CA THR A 103 4.15 27.28 13.12
C THR A 103 5.59 27.79 13.09
N VAL A 104 6.33 27.64 14.19
CA VAL A 104 7.76 28.00 14.25
C VAL A 104 8.56 27.19 13.23
N GLN A 105 8.32 25.88 13.12
CA GLN A 105 8.99 25.03 12.14
C GLN A 105 8.74 25.51 10.70
N GLN A 106 7.49 25.85 10.36
CA GLN A 106 7.18 26.36 9.02
C GLN A 106 7.83 27.71 8.74
N ASN A 107 7.83 28.63 9.70
CA ASN A 107 8.49 29.93 9.55
C ASN A 107 10.00 29.77 9.31
N VAL A 108 10.65 28.85 10.05
CA VAL A 108 12.07 28.55 9.84
C VAL A 108 12.30 27.97 8.45
N LEU A 109 11.48 27.03 7.98
CA LEU A 109 11.58 26.48 6.63
C LEU A 109 11.35 27.55 5.55
N THR A 110 10.41 28.47 5.74
CA THR A 110 10.18 29.58 4.81
C THR A 110 11.42 30.48 4.71
N VAL A 111 12.02 30.88 5.85
CA VAL A 111 13.22 31.71 5.87
C VAL A 111 14.41 30.99 5.23
N VAL A 112 14.59 29.71 5.55
CA VAL A 112 15.69 28.88 5.01
C VAL A 112 15.53 28.65 3.51
N ASN A 113 14.30 28.46 3.01
CA ASN A 113 14.02 28.22 1.61
C ASN A 113 13.96 29.50 0.75
N ALA A 114 13.70 30.67 1.34
CA ALA A 114 13.48 31.91 0.59
C ALA A 114 14.60 32.25 -0.41
N PRO A 115 15.89 32.14 -0.07
CA PRO A 115 16.95 32.44 -1.03
C PRO A 115 16.96 31.49 -2.23
N THR A 116 16.84 30.18 -2.02
CA THR A 116 16.90 29.20 -3.11
C THR A 116 15.61 29.20 -3.92
N GLN A 117 14.47 29.46 -3.29
CA GLN A 117 13.20 29.61 -4.00
C GLN A 117 13.22 30.84 -4.92
N ALA A 118 13.82 31.95 -4.48
CA ALA A 118 13.97 33.15 -5.31
C ALA A 118 14.98 32.96 -6.45
N LEU A 119 16.08 32.23 -6.22
CA LEU A 119 17.18 32.10 -7.19
C LEU A 119 17.01 30.93 -8.16
N LEU A 120 16.45 29.81 -7.68
CA LEU A 120 16.43 28.53 -8.38
C LEU A 120 15.01 27.99 -8.59
N GLY A 121 13.98 28.68 -8.09
CA GLY A 121 12.59 28.24 -8.17
C GLY A 121 12.30 26.95 -7.38
N ARG A 122 13.24 26.53 -6.52
CA ARG A 122 13.13 25.30 -5.71
C ARG A 122 13.57 25.53 -4.26
N PRO A 123 12.85 24.95 -3.29
CA PRO A 123 13.26 25.00 -1.90
C PRO A 123 14.54 24.18 -1.70
N ILE A 124 15.34 24.53 -0.70
CA ILE A 124 16.51 23.74 -0.31
C ILE A 124 16.08 22.51 0.49
N ILE A 125 15.05 22.67 1.33
CA ILE A 125 14.45 21.63 2.17
C ILE A 125 12.94 21.64 1.99
N GLY A 126 12.36 20.50 1.63
CA GLY A 126 10.91 20.32 1.56
C GLY A 126 10.52 19.27 0.53
N ASN A 127 9.41 18.58 0.77
CA ASN A 127 8.87 17.66 -0.23
C ASN A 127 8.28 18.43 -1.41
N GLY A 128 8.26 17.79 -2.56
CA GLY A 128 7.55 18.28 -3.73
C GLY A 128 6.05 18.31 -3.49
N ALA A 129 5.37 19.27 -4.12
CA ALA A 129 3.91 19.35 -4.06
C ALA A 129 3.29 18.14 -4.78
N ASN A 130 2.30 17.50 -4.17
CA ASN A 130 1.56 16.44 -4.86
C ASN A 130 0.67 17.05 -5.95
N GLY A 131 0.52 16.32 -7.06
CA GLY A 131 -0.47 16.64 -8.07
C GLY A 131 -1.89 16.49 -7.53
N LEU A 132 -2.81 17.32 -8.00
CA LEU A 132 -4.21 17.27 -7.59
C LEU A 132 -4.89 15.97 -8.07
N PRO A 133 -5.72 15.32 -7.22
CA PRO A 133 -6.50 14.16 -7.64
C PRO A 133 -7.42 14.46 -8.82
N ASN A 134 -7.59 13.48 -9.70
CA ASN A 134 -8.44 13.50 -10.90
C ASN A 134 -8.08 14.58 -11.94
N THR A 135 -6.86 15.09 -11.89
CA THR A 135 -6.36 16.08 -12.86
C THR A 135 -5.25 15.54 -13.76
N GLY A 136 -4.62 14.42 -13.36
CA GLY A 136 -3.39 13.95 -14.00
C GLY A 136 -2.20 14.89 -13.81
N GLN A 137 -2.27 15.82 -12.85
CA GLN A 137 -1.18 16.76 -12.60
C GLN A 137 0.07 16.05 -12.07
N ASP A 138 1.22 16.37 -12.63
CA ASP A 138 2.50 15.87 -12.15
C ASP A 138 2.81 16.34 -10.72
N GLY A 139 3.49 15.48 -9.97
CA GLY A 139 4.09 15.85 -8.70
C GLY A 139 5.28 16.79 -8.91
N GLY A 140 5.36 17.83 -8.09
CA GLY A 140 6.46 18.77 -8.09
C GLY A 140 7.77 18.13 -7.60
N PRO A 141 8.93 18.71 -7.96
CA PRO A 141 10.21 18.22 -7.49
C PRO A 141 10.39 18.48 -5.98
N GLY A 142 11.09 17.56 -5.32
CA GLY A 142 11.58 17.75 -3.95
C GLY A 142 12.66 18.83 -3.85
N GLY A 143 12.91 19.25 -2.61
CA GLY A 143 13.93 20.24 -2.27
C GLY A 143 15.32 19.81 -2.72
N LEU A 144 16.20 20.79 -2.95
CA LEU A 144 17.52 20.55 -3.53
C LEU A 144 18.40 19.63 -2.68
N LEU A 145 18.36 19.78 -1.35
CA LEU A 145 19.16 18.97 -0.43
C LEU A 145 18.35 17.86 0.22
N PHE A 146 17.18 18.20 0.77
CA PHE A 146 16.32 17.25 1.47
C PHE A 146 14.89 17.40 1.01
N GLY A 147 14.29 16.29 0.59
CA GLY A 147 12.88 16.26 0.23
C GLY A 147 12.57 15.17 -0.76
N ASN A 148 11.47 14.47 -0.50
CA ASN A 148 10.90 13.54 -1.47
C ASN A 148 10.26 14.31 -2.62
N GLY A 149 10.21 13.71 -3.80
CA GLY A 149 9.36 14.20 -4.87
C GLY A 149 7.87 14.09 -4.51
N GLY A 150 7.06 14.99 -5.05
CA GLY A 150 5.61 14.95 -4.88
C GLY A 150 5.00 13.78 -5.65
N ASN A 151 3.91 13.21 -5.15
CA ASN A 151 3.17 12.18 -5.88
C ASN A 151 2.42 12.80 -7.06
N GLY A 152 2.36 12.11 -8.19
CA GLY A 152 1.49 12.48 -9.29
C GLY A 152 0.02 12.31 -8.93
N GLY A 153 -0.82 13.26 -9.38
CA GLY A 153 -2.26 13.21 -9.21
C GLY A 153 -2.89 12.11 -10.06
N SER A 154 -3.97 11.49 -9.56
CA SER A 154 -4.74 10.55 -10.39
C SER A 154 -5.32 11.25 -11.62
N GLY A 155 -5.45 10.53 -12.73
CA GLY A 155 -6.16 10.98 -13.91
C GLY A 155 -7.67 11.05 -13.67
N GLY A 156 -8.31 12.11 -14.18
CA GLY A 156 -9.76 12.16 -14.33
C GLY A 156 -10.24 11.28 -15.50
N VAL A 157 -11.52 11.34 -15.87
CA VAL A 157 -12.04 10.56 -17.01
C VAL A 157 -11.23 10.87 -18.29
N ASP A 158 -10.81 9.83 -19.01
CA ASP A 158 -9.99 9.89 -20.23
C ASP A 158 -8.66 10.67 -20.08
N GLN A 159 -8.13 10.76 -18.86
CA GLN A 159 -6.89 11.49 -18.56
C GLN A 159 -5.83 10.56 -17.93
N ALA A 160 -4.58 10.70 -18.36
CA ALA A 160 -3.47 9.97 -17.75
C ALA A 160 -3.22 10.38 -16.29
N GLY A 161 -2.64 9.48 -15.51
CA GLY A 161 -2.11 9.80 -14.20
C GLY A 161 -0.87 10.68 -14.33
N GLY A 162 -0.70 11.63 -13.42
CA GLY A 162 0.47 12.50 -13.40
C GLY A 162 1.73 11.74 -13.00
N ASN A 163 2.88 12.17 -13.49
CA ASN A 163 4.16 11.62 -13.09
C ASN A 163 4.49 11.99 -11.64
N GLY A 164 5.22 11.12 -10.94
CA GLY A 164 5.84 11.45 -9.67
C GLY A 164 7.00 12.43 -9.86
N GLY A 165 7.13 13.38 -8.93
CA GLY A 165 8.24 14.33 -8.92
C GLY A 165 9.57 13.67 -8.56
N ALA A 166 10.67 14.21 -9.06
CA ALA A 166 12.01 13.78 -8.66
C ALA A 166 12.41 14.35 -7.30
N ALA A 167 13.22 13.62 -6.54
CA ALA A 167 13.91 14.15 -5.36
C ALA A 167 15.15 14.97 -5.72
N GLY A 168 15.75 15.64 -4.72
CA GLY A 168 17.02 16.37 -4.86
C GLY A 168 18.25 15.51 -4.52
N LEU A 169 19.03 15.92 -3.54
CA LEU A 169 20.21 15.17 -3.08
C LEU A 169 19.82 13.97 -2.20
N ILE A 170 18.96 14.20 -1.21
CA ILE A 170 18.43 13.17 -0.30
C ILE A 170 16.91 13.20 -0.35
N GLY A 171 16.31 12.06 -0.70
CA GLY A 171 14.86 11.89 -0.76
C GLY A 171 14.46 10.84 -1.79
N ASN A 172 13.27 10.26 -1.62
CA ASN A 172 12.72 9.31 -2.58
C ASN A 172 11.94 10.05 -3.67
N GLY A 173 11.90 9.47 -4.87
CA GLY A 173 11.01 9.94 -5.92
C GLY A 173 9.54 9.77 -5.54
N GLY A 174 8.69 10.67 -6.02
CA GLY A 174 7.25 10.57 -5.80
C GLY A 174 6.62 9.42 -6.58
N SER A 175 5.49 8.89 -6.11
CA SER A 175 4.75 7.87 -6.87
C SER A 175 4.09 8.48 -8.09
N GLY A 176 4.01 7.74 -9.20
CA GLY A 176 3.14 8.08 -10.31
C GLY A 176 1.67 7.97 -9.93
N GLY A 177 0.84 8.83 -10.52
CA GLY A 177 -0.61 8.84 -10.35
C GLY A 177 -1.27 7.71 -11.14
N VAL A 178 -2.40 7.21 -10.64
CA VAL A 178 -3.21 6.21 -11.35
C VAL A 178 -3.85 6.84 -12.58
N GLY A 179 -3.88 6.10 -13.69
CA GLY A 179 -4.56 6.50 -14.92
C GLY A 179 -6.07 6.60 -14.74
N GLY A 180 -6.68 7.55 -15.43
CA GLY A 180 -8.12 7.77 -15.41
C GLY A 180 -8.93 6.68 -16.10
N PRO A 181 -10.17 6.43 -15.65
CA PRO A 181 -11.08 5.54 -16.36
C PRO A 181 -11.51 6.17 -17.69
N GLY A 182 -11.87 5.35 -18.67
CA GLY A 182 -12.30 5.83 -19.98
C GLY A 182 -12.89 4.73 -20.84
N ILE A 183 -13.28 5.06 -22.07
CA ILE A 183 -13.66 4.02 -23.05
C ILE A 183 -12.48 3.05 -23.23
N ALA A 184 -11.29 3.63 -23.42
CA ALA A 184 -10.02 2.98 -23.11
C ALA A 184 -9.47 3.63 -21.83
N GLY A 185 -8.89 2.82 -20.95
CA GLY A 185 -8.23 3.31 -19.76
C GLY A 185 -7.01 4.14 -20.11
N SER A 186 -6.79 5.22 -19.36
CA SER A 186 -5.63 6.08 -19.57
C SER A 186 -4.39 5.56 -18.86
N ALA A 187 -3.20 5.91 -19.34
CA ALA A 187 -1.94 5.45 -18.75
C ALA A 187 -1.77 5.90 -17.29
N GLY A 188 -1.14 5.06 -16.47
CA GLY A 188 -0.58 5.47 -15.18
C GLY A 188 0.65 6.36 -15.38
N GLY A 189 0.87 7.29 -14.45
CA GLY A 189 2.03 8.17 -14.47
C GLY A 189 3.31 7.42 -14.08
N ALA A 190 4.46 7.85 -14.59
CA ALA A 190 5.74 7.28 -14.19
C ALA A 190 6.09 7.67 -12.75
N GLY A 191 6.83 6.83 -12.03
CA GLY A 191 7.42 7.18 -10.75
C GLY A 191 8.57 8.17 -10.90
N GLY A 192 8.75 9.03 -9.92
CA GLY A 192 9.81 10.04 -9.91
C GLY A 192 11.18 9.45 -9.61
N ALA A 193 12.25 10.13 -10.02
CA ALA A 193 13.61 9.71 -9.69
C ALA A 193 13.95 9.92 -8.20
N GLY A 194 14.70 8.97 -7.63
CA GLY A 194 15.29 9.09 -6.29
C GLY A 194 16.43 10.10 -6.23
N GLY A 195 16.85 10.45 -5.01
CA GLY A 195 17.89 11.46 -4.77
C GLY A 195 19.29 11.05 -5.24
N LEU A 196 20.14 12.04 -5.50
CA LEU A 196 21.50 11.85 -6.03
C LEU A 196 22.47 11.14 -5.06
N LEU A 197 22.22 11.23 -3.75
CA LEU A 197 23.06 10.57 -2.73
C LEU A 197 22.32 9.43 -2.05
N PHE A 198 21.12 9.69 -1.53
CA PHE A 198 20.24 8.70 -0.91
C PHE A 198 18.82 8.89 -1.41
N GLY A 199 18.25 7.86 -2.03
CA GLY A 199 16.87 7.90 -2.44
C GLY A 199 16.48 6.81 -3.41
N ASN A 200 15.37 6.14 -3.10
CA ASN A 200 14.75 5.19 -4.02
C ASN A 200 13.96 5.94 -5.09
N GLY A 201 13.85 5.33 -6.27
CA GLY A 201 12.86 5.76 -7.26
C GLY A 201 11.43 5.52 -6.76
N GLY A 202 10.51 6.40 -7.15
CA GLY A 202 9.11 6.26 -6.82
C GLY A 202 8.44 5.13 -7.63
N PRO A 203 7.39 4.46 -7.12
CA PRO A 203 6.65 3.49 -7.89
C PRO A 203 5.88 4.16 -9.03
N GLY A 204 5.71 3.46 -10.16
CA GLY A 204 4.83 3.88 -11.24
C GLY A 204 3.36 3.71 -10.86
N GLY A 205 2.50 4.58 -11.40
CA GLY A 205 1.06 4.53 -11.20
C GLY A 205 0.41 3.40 -11.99
N ALA A 206 -0.68 2.83 -11.48
CA ALA A 206 -1.44 1.83 -12.23
C ALA A 206 -2.14 2.46 -13.45
N GLY A 207 -2.35 1.68 -14.51
CA GLY A 207 -3.18 2.08 -15.64
C GLY A 207 -4.66 2.20 -15.26
N GLY A 208 -5.38 3.06 -15.96
CA GLY A 208 -6.80 3.30 -15.77
C GLY A 208 -7.69 2.19 -16.31
N ILE A 209 -8.95 2.17 -15.88
CA ILE A 209 -9.93 1.16 -16.30
C ILE A 209 -10.52 1.55 -17.67
N GLY A 210 -10.45 0.65 -18.65
CA GLY A 210 -11.22 0.70 -19.88
C GLY A 210 -12.60 0.10 -19.67
N THR A 211 -13.68 0.84 -19.93
CA THR A 211 -15.05 0.36 -19.69
C THR A 211 -15.57 -0.52 -20.84
N THR A 212 -15.05 -0.30 -22.03
CA THR A 212 -15.50 -0.97 -23.26
C THR A 212 -14.34 -1.23 -24.24
N GLY A 213 -13.11 -0.96 -23.81
CA GLY A 213 -11.89 -1.03 -24.59
C GLY A 213 -10.68 -1.31 -23.68
N ASP A 214 -9.48 -1.23 -24.25
CA ASP A 214 -8.25 -1.55 -23.55
C ASP A 214 -8.06 -0.73 -22.27
N GLY A 215 -7.59 -1.37 -21.21
CA GLY A 215 -7.14 -0.74 -19.99
C GLY A 215 -5.88 0.06 -20.27
N GLY A 216 -5.63 1.05 -19.43
CA GLY A 216 -4.43 1.88 -19.59
C GLY A 216 -3.16 1.12 -19.29
N PRO A 217 -2.01 1.45 -19.89
CA PRO A 217 -0.76 0.87 -19.44
C PRO A 217 -0.39 1.37 -18.04
N GLY A 218 0.27 0.52 -17.25
CA GLY A 218 0.92 0.94 -16.03
C GLY A 218 2.09 1.89 -16.30
N GLY A 219 2.35 2.83 -15.39
CA GLY A 219 3.50 3.73 -15.47
C GLY A 219 4.80 3.04 -15.07
N ALA A 220 5.92 3.43 -15.66
CA ALA A 220 7.23 2.90 -15.26
C ALA A 220 7.59 3.31 -13.81
N GLY A 221 8.31 2.45 -13.10
CA GLY A 221 8.95 2.80 -11.85
C GLY A 221 10.07 3.81 -12.07
N GLY A 222 10.21 4.75 -11.15
CA GLY A 222 11.27 5.75 -11.17
C GLY A 222 12.64 5.12 -10.91
N ASN A 223 13.68 5.70 -11.48
CA ASN A 223 15.05 5.24 -11.24
C ASN A 223 15.59 5.78 -9.91
N ALA A 224 16.40 4.99 -9.20
CA ALA A 224 17.39 5.55 -8.29
C ALA A 224 18.61 5.98 -9.11
N ILE A 225 18.83 7.29 -9.24
CA ILE A 225 19.92 7.85 -10.07
C ILE A 225 21.20 8.14 -9.28
N GLY A 226 21.16 7.93 -7.96
CA GLY A 226 22.19 8.34 -7.02
C GLY A 226 23.11 7.21 -6.54
N LEU A 227 23.89 7.54 -5.50
CA LEU A 227 24.83 6.60 -4.88
C LEU A 227 24.10 5.43 -4.20
N PHE A 228 23.10 5.71 -3.37
CA PHE A 228 22.32 4.70 -2.66
C PHE A 228 20.83 4.81 -2.98
N GLY A 229 20.22 3.69 -3.34
CA GLY A 229 18.78 3.60 -3.53
C GLY A 229 18.37 2.54 -4.54
N SER A 230 17.19 1.97 -4.34
CA SER A 230 16.58 1.00 -5.26
C SER A 230 15.70 1.68 -6.29
N GLY A 231 15.56 1.07 -7.46
CA GLY A 231 14.56 1.46 -8.44
C GLY A 231 13.14 1.28 -7.90
N GLY A 232 12.22 2.13 -8.35
CA GLY A 232 10.80 2.02 -8.04
C GLY A 232 10.16 0.87 -8.81
N THR A 233 9.09 0.29 -8.26
CA THR A 233 8.33 -0.75 -8.96
C THR A 233 7.54 -0.16 -10.13
N GLY A 234 7.40 -0.91 -11.21
CA GLY A 234 6.47 -0.58 -12.29
C GLY A 234 5.01 -0.67 -11.84
N GLY A 235 4.18 0.17 -12.43
CA GLY A 235 2.73 0.16 -12.25
C GLY A 235 2.07 -1.02 -12.95
N MET A 236 1.01 -1.54 -12.34
CA MET A 236 0.15 -2.56 -12.93
C MET A 236 -0.61 -2.00 -14.15
N GLY A 237 -0.83 -2.82 -15.18
CA GLY A 237 -1.74 -2.49 -16.28
C GLY A 237 -3.20 -2.36 -15.83
N GLY A 238 -3.94 -1.47 -16.47
CA GLY A 238 -5.35 -1.22 -16.20
C GLY A 238 -6.25 -2.42 -16.56
N VAL A 239 -7.46 -2.39 -16.01
CA VAL A 239 -8.52 -3.38 -16.30
C VAL A 239 -9.28 -2.95 -17.56
N GLY A 240 -9.66 -3.91 -18.41
CA GLY A 240 -10.18 -3.68 -19.77
C GLY A 240 -9.10 -4.06 -20.79
N GLY A 241 -9.45 -4.61 -21.96
CA GLY A 241 -8.55 -5.05 -23.07
C GLY A 241 -7.00 -5.14 -22.84
N MET A 242 -6.16 -4.76 -23.80
CA MET A 242 -4.69 -4.93 -23.70
C MET A 242 -4.00 -3.86 -22.82
N GLY A 243 -4.23 -3.87 -21.50
CA GLY A 243 -3.53 -2.99 -20.55
C GLY A 243 -2.02 -3.27 -20.45
N GLY A 244 -1.19 -2.44 -21.09
CA GLY A 244 0.28 -2.55 -21.11
C GLY A 244 0.99 -2.23 -19.79
N VAL A 245 2.33 -2.12 -19.83
CA VAL A 245 3.17 -2.30 -18.64
C VAL A 245 3.98 -1.14 -18.10
N GLY A 246 4.02 -1.08 -16.78
CA GLY A 246 5.07 -0.38 -16.05
C GLY A 246 6.30 -1.27 -15.88
N ASN A 247 7.43 -0.91 -16.48
CA ASN A 247 8.71 -1.55 -16.16
C ASN A 247 9.20 -1.08 -14.78
N GLY A 248 10.01 -1.91 -14.13
CA GLY A 248 10.72 -1.51 -12.92
C GLY A 248 11.82 -0.48 -13.23
N GLY A 249 12.04 0.43 -12.28
CA GLY A 249 13.10 1.43 -12.37
C GLY A 249 14.49 0.83 -12.12
N LEU A 250 15.52 1.50 -12.60
CA LEU A 250 16.91 1.13 -12.36
C LEU A 250 17.32 1.41 -10.90
N GLY A 251 18.16 0.52 -10.34
CA GLY A 251 18.84 0.75 -9.07
C GLY A 251 19.99 1.76 -9.20
N GLY A 252 20.32 2.43 -8.10
CA GLY A 252 21.47 3.32 -8.01
C GLY A 252 22.80 2.55 -8.02
N VAL A 253 23.91 3.23 -7.72
CA VAL A 253 25.23 2.58 -7.64
C VAL A 253 25.19 1.43 -6.63
N PHE A 254 24.60 1.67 -5.46
CA PHE A 254 24.28 0.68 -4.43
C PHE A 254 22.77 0.60 -4.28
N GLY A 255 22.15 -0.36 -4.96
CA GLY A 255 20.74 -0.64 -4.80
C GLY A 255 20.18 -1.56 -5.89
N ASP A 256 19.06 -2.18 -5.53
CA ASP A 256 18.38 -3.14 -6.37
C ASP A 256 17.59 -2.45 -7.48
N GLY A 257 17.37 -3.15 -8.59
CA GLY A 257 16.39 -2.74 -9.58
C GLY A 257 14.95 -2.93 -9.06
N GLY A 258 14.04 -2.08 -9.49
CA GLY A 258 12.62 -2.19 -9.13
C GLY A 258 11.94 -3.36 -9.83
N ALA A 259 10.91 -3.95 -9.22
CA ALA A 259 10.13 -4.99 -9.89
C ALA A 259 9.32 -4.42 -11.06
N GLY A 260 9.10 -5.22 -12.11
CA GLY A 260 8.14 -4.93 -13.17
C GLY A 260 6.70 -5.01 -12.68
N GLY A 261 5.84 -4.20 -13.27
CA GLY A 261 4.40 -4.21 -13.02
C GLY A 261 3.74 -5.43 -13.63
N THR A 262 2.69 -5.95 -12.97
CA THR A 262 1.86 -7.01 -13.54
C THR A 262 1.09 -6.49 -14.76
N GLY A 263 0.81 -7.37 -15.71
CA GLY A 263 -0.05 -7.04 -16.85
C GLY A 263 -1.46 -6.60 -16.45
N GLY A 264 -2.20 -5.97 -17.37
CA GLY A 264 -3.61 -5.67 -17.19
C GLY A 264 -4.52 -6.89 -17.37
N LEU A 265 -5.67 -6.90 -16.67
CA LEU A 265 -6.75 -7.84 -16.96
C LEU A 265 -7.48 -7.38 -18.21
N GLY A 266 -7.44 -8.16 -19.29
CA GLY A 266 -8.01 -7.71 -20.56
C GLY A 266 -9.34 -8.33 -20.94
N ASP A 267 -10.02 -7.76 -21.94
CA ASP A 267 -11.29 -8.28 -22.50
C ASP A 267 -11.08 -9.38 -23.55
N VAL A 268 -9.95 -9.36 -24.27
CA VAL A 268 -9.62 -10.39 -25.29
C VAL A 268 -8.30 -11.07 -24.95
N ASN A 269 -7.22 -10.29 -24.83
CA ASN A 269 -5.89 -10.76 -24.44
C ASN A 269 -5.51 -10.17 -23.08
N GLY A 270 -4.79 -10.93 -22.26
CA GLY A 270 -4.11 -10.38 -21.08
C GLY A 270 -3.08 -9.32 -21.48
N GLY A 271 -2.92 -8.29 -20.64
CA GLY A 271 -1.93 -7.24 -20.85
C GLY A 271 -0.51 -7.74 -20.61
N LEU A 272 0.47 -7.31 -21.42
CA LEU A 272 1.88 -7.70 -21.27
C LEU A 272 2.39 -7.37 -19.86
N ALA A 273 3.28 -8.21 -19.30
CA ALA A 273 3.88 -8.02 -17.99
C ALA A 273 5.28 -7.37 -18.02
N GLY A 274 5.60 -6.64 -16.95
CA GLY A 274 6.64 -5.61 -16.96
C GLY A 274 8.00 -6.20 -16.73
N ILE A 275 9.03 -5.64 -17.36
CA ILE A 275 10.39 -6.10 -17.13
C ILE A 275 10.89 -5.52 -15.79
N GLY A 276 11.58 -6.34 -14.99
CA GLY A 276 12.29 -5.90 -13.80
C GLY A 276 13.44 -4.95 -14.15
N GLY A 277 13.65 -3.94 -13.33
CA GLY A 277 14.75 -3.00 -13.49
C GLY A 277 16.10 -3.64 -13.21
N ASN A 278 17.15 -3.15 -13.84
CA ASN A 278 18.51 -3.59 -13.55
C ASN A 278 19.06 -2.89 -12.30
N ALA A 279 19.93 -3.56 -11.56
CA ALA A 279 20.77 -2.91 -10.55
C ALA A 279 21.95 -2.15 -11.20
N GLY A 280 22.61 -1.29 -10.40
CA GLY A 280 23.80 -0.55 -10.81
C GLY A 280 25.10 -1.32 -10.58
N PHE A 281 25.92 -0.86 -9.65
CA PHE A 281 27.24 -1.46 -9.38
C PHE A 281 27.16 -2.60 -8.36
N VAL A 282 26.35 -2.41 -7.32
CA VAL A 282 26.01 -3.42 -6.31
C VAL A 282 24.50 -3.41 -6.12
N GLY A 283 23.88 -4.59 -6.21
CA GLY A 283 22.45 -4.76 -6.03
C GLY A 283 21.90 -5.88 -6.91
N ASN A 284 20.72 -6.37 -6.59
CA ASN A 284 20.02 -7.40 -7.34
C ASN A 284 19.13 -6.79 -8.42
N GLY A 285 18.95 -7.49 -9.53
CA GLY A 285 17.94 -7.13 -10.51
C GLY A 285 16.53 -7.29 -9.93
N GLY A 286 15.61 -6.44 -10.40
CA GLY A 286 14.21 -6.51 -10.02
C GLY A 286 13.51 -7.71 -10.61
N ALA A 287 12.47 -8.21 -9.95
CA ALA A 287 11.63 -9.28 -10.50
C ALA A 287 10.86 -8.80 -11.74
N GLY A 288 10.63 -9.70 -12.70
CA GLY A 288 9.66 -9.47 -13.76
C GLY A 288 8.22 -9.50 -13.23
N GLY A 289 7.34 -8.73 -13.85
CA GLY A 289 5.92 -8.72 -13.53
C GLY A 289 5.21 -9.99 -13.99
N ASN A 290 4.10 -10.35 -13.36
CA ASN A 290 3.31 -11.50 -13.77
C ASN A 290 2.40 -11.16 -14.95
N GLY A 291 2.29 -12.10 -15.89
CA GLY A 291 1.27 -12.13 -16.92
C GLY A 291 -0.11 -12.39 -16.33
N GLN A 292 -1.16 -11.99 -17.05
CA GLN A 292 -2.54 -12.03 -16.58
C GLN A 292 -3.47 -12.62 -17.64
N LEU A 293 -4.68 -12.99 -17.20
CA LEU A 293 -5.76 -13.51 -18.04
C LEU A 293 -6.48 -12.38 -18.79
N GLY A 294 -6.78 -12.60 -20.07
CA GLY A 294 -7.80 -11.86 -20.81
C GLY A 294 -9.14 -12.60 -20.82
N SER A 295 -10.27 -11.89 -20.94
CA SER A 295 -11.63 -12.45 -20.98
C SER A 295 -11.91 -13.25 -22.26
N GLY A 296 -11.12 -13.08 -23.32
CA GLY A 296 -11.06 -14.00 -24.47
C GLY A 296 -10.28 -15.28 -24.19
N ALA A 297 -9.84 -15.45 -22.94
CA ALA A 297 -9.01 -16.51 -22.42
C ALA A 297 -7.60 -16.61 -23.04
N VAL A 298 -7.18 -15.64 -23.86
CA VAL A 298 -5.76 -15.50 -24.23
C VAL A 298 -5.05 -14.69 -23.14
N SER A 299 -3.89 -15.15 -22.72
CA SER A 299 -3.14 -14.56 -21.62
C SER A 299 -1.77 -14.05 -22.04
N SER A 300 -1.13 -13.26 -21.18
CA SER A 300 0.17 -12.68 -21.45
C SER A 300 1.32 -13.45 -20.80
N ALA A 301 2.50 -13.36 -21.41
CA ALA A 301 3.73 -13.87 -20.83
C ALA A 301 4.13 -13.05 -19.58
N GLY A 302 4.84 -13.72 -18.67
CA GLY A 302 5.54 -13.06 -17.57
C GLY A 302 6.67 -12.17 -18.09
N GLY A 303 6.92 -11.09 -17.36
CA GLY A 303 8.00 -10.15 -17.64
C GLY A 303 9.36 -10.76 -17.32
N MET A 304 10.40 -10.31 -18.01
CA MET A 304 11.77 -10.74 -17.68
C MET A 304 12.22 -10.14 -16.35
N GLY A 305 13.03 -10.87 -15.60
CA GLY A 305 13.78 -10.33 -14.48
C GLY A 305 14.87 -9.36 -14.95
N GLY A 306 15.21 -8.38 -14.12
CA GLY A 306 16.30 -7.44 -14.36
C GLY A 306 17.67 -8.05 -14.07
N ASN A 307 18.71 -7.46 -14.62
CA ASN A 307 20.09 -7.89 -14.37
C ASN A 307 20.60 -7.40 -13.00
N GLY A 308 21.44 -8.21 -12.35
CA GLY A 308 22.17 -7.86 -11.13
C GLY A 308 23.32 -6.88 -11.38
N GLY A 309 23.92 -6.36 -10.31
CA GLY A 309 24.98 -5.37 -10.36
C GLY A 309 26.32 -5.88 -10.89
N LEU A 310 27.21 -4.94 -11.25
CA LEU A 310 28.50 -5.23 -11.88
C LEU A 310 29.53 -5.94 -10.98
N VAL A 311 29.45 -5.77 -9.65
CA VAL A 311 30.39 -6.43 -8.71
C VAL A 311 29.70 -7.47 -7.86
N PHE A 312 28.61 -7.10 -7.18
CA PHE A 312 27.79 -8.01 -6.41
C PHE A 312 26.34 -7.82 -6.80
N GLY A 313 25.66 -8.88 -7.20
CA GLY A 313 24.25 -8.79 -7.54
C GLY A 313 23.71 -9.99 -8.26
N ASN A 314 22.61 -10.53 -7.75
CA ASN A 314 21.88 -11.59 -8.44
C ASN A 314 20.99 -11.01 -9.53
N GLY A 315 20.75 -11.78 -10.58
CA GLY A 315 19.66 -11.49 -11.50
C GLY A 315 18.29 -11.61 -10.80
N GLY A 316 17.35 -10.78 -11.20
CA GLY A 316 15.97 -10.84 -10.72
C GLY A 316 15.23 -12.05 -11.29
N PRO A 317 14.26 -12.63 -10.58
CA PRO A 317 13.46 -13.72 -11.13
C PRO A 317 12.56 -13.22 -12.26
N GLY A 318 12.27 -14.09 -13.23
CA GLY A 318 11.25 -13.87 -14.24
C GLY A 318 9.84 -13.97 -13.66
N GLY A 319 8.91 -13.22 -14.22
CA GLY A 319 7.51 -13.24 -13.81
C GLY A 319 6.76 -14.48 -14.29
N LEU A 320 5.66 -14.81 -13.63
CA LEU A 320 4.82 -15.94 -14.01
C LEU A 320 4.06 -15.64 -15.32
N GLY A 321 3.82 -16.66 -16.13
CA GLY A 321 2.89 -16.57 -17.26
C GLY A 321 1.43 -16.51 -16.81
N GLY A 322 0.60 -15.78 -17.55
CA GLY A 322 -0.83 -15.66 -17.24
C GLY A 322 -1.60 -16.96 -17.53
N PRO A 323 -2.63 -17.29 -16.74
CA PRO A 323 -3.50 -18.44 -17.03
C PRO A 323 -4.43 -18.13 -18.23
N GLY A 324 -4.83 -19.14 -19.02
CA GLY A 324 -5.75 -18.95 -20.15
C GLY A 324 -5.97 -20.17 -21.05
N THR A 325 -6.85 -20.07 -22.05
CA THR A 325 -6.97 -20.99 -23.20
C THR A 325 -5.80 -20.88 -24.20
N SER A 326 -5.01 -19.82 -24.08
CA SER A 326 -3.65 -19.75 -24.60
C SER A 326 -2.82 -19.17 -23.49
N ALA A 327 -2.28 -20.06 -22.66
CA ALA A 327 -1.60 -19.68 -21.44
C ALA A 327 -0.23 -19.04 -21.75
N GLY A 328 0.15 -18.06 -20.93
CA GLY A 328 1.33 -17.24 -21.15
C GLY A 328 2.59 -18.00 -20.76
N ASN A 329 3.68 -17.76 -21.46
CA ASN A 329 4.97 -18.29 -21.05
C ASN A 329 5.46 -17.59 -19.78
N GLY A 330 6.23 -18.30 -18.97
CA GLY A 330 7.00 -17.68 -17.89
C GLY A 330 8.07 -16.74 -18.43
N GLY A 331 8.34 -15.67 -17.71
CA GLY A 331 9.38 -14.72 -18.03
C GLY A 331 10.77 -15.30 -17.78
N MET A 332 11.77 -14.86 -18.54
CA MET A 332 13.15 -15.27 -18.30
C MET A 332 13.68 -14.63 -17.01
N GLY A 333 14.52 -15.36 -16.28
CA GLY A 333 15.31 -14.82 -15.19
C GLY A 333 16.37 -13.85 -15.70
N GLY A 334 16.66 -12.81 -14.92
CA GLY A 334 17.71 -11.85 -15.22
C GLY A 334 19.10 -12.43 -14.98
N ASN A 335 20.12 -11.82 -15.60
CA ASN A 335 21.51 -12.30 -15.44
C ASN A 335 22.20 -11.62 -14.27
N ALA A 336 23.08 -12.33 -13.58
CA ALA A 336 24.15 -11.69 -12.82
C ALA A 336 25.28 -11.33 -13.81
N VAL A 337 25.34 -10.07 -14.25
CA VAL A 337 26.28 -9.64 -15.30
C VAL A 337 27.69 -9.35 -14.77
N GLY A 338 27.85 -9.34 -13.45
CA GLY A 338 29.05 -8.89 -12.74
C GLY A 338 30.01 -9.99 -12.27
N LEU A 339 30.85 -9.62 -11.30
CA LEU A 339 31.88 -10.49 -10.73
C LEU A 339 31.28 -11.60 -9.85
N PHE A 340 30.37 -11.25 -8.94
CA PHE A 340 29.71 -12.16 -8.02
C PHE A 340 28.19 -12.06 -8.14
N GLY A 341 27.51 -13.20 -8.28
CA GLY A 341 26.05 -13.25 -8.22
C GLY A 341 25.44 -14.44 -8.95
N GLN A 342 24.26 -14.83 -8.51
CA GLN A 342 23.48 -15.91 -9.09
C GLN A 342 22.60 -15.38 -10.23
N GLY A 343 22.40 -16.20 -11.26
CA GLY A 343 21.36 -15.95 -12.24
C GLY A 343 19.97 -15.99 -11.60
N GLY A 344 19.05 -15.17 -12.10
CA GLY A 344 17.66 -15.16 -11.66
C GLY A 344 16.93 -16.42 -12.13
N ALA A 345 16.00 -16.92 -11.34
CA ALA A 345 15.14 -18.03 -11.76
C ALA A 345 14.20 -17.60 -12.90
N GLY A 346 13.93 -18.50 -13.84
CA GLY A 346 12.86 -18.33 -14.81
C GLY A 346 11.49 -18.48 -14.17
N GLY A 347 10.50 -17.74 -14.67
CA GLY A 347 9.11 -17.81 -14.22
C GLY A 347 8.43 -19.08 -14.70
N ALA A 348 7.44 -19.57 -13.96
CA ALA A 348 6.62 -20.69 -14.43
C ALA A 348 5.67 -20.25 -15.55
N GLY A 349 5.36 -21.18 -16.45
CA GLY A 349 4.31 -21.00 -17.45
C GLY A 349 2.92 -20.90 -16.81
N GLY A 350 2.01 -20.23 -17.50
CA GLY A 350 0.63 -20.08 -17.07
C GLY A 350 -0.21 -21.34 -17.25
N SER A 351 -1.24 -21.51 -16.44
CA SER A 351 -2.12 -22.67 -16.50
C SER A 351 -3.15 -22.60 -17.63
N GLY A 352 -3.49 -23.76 -18.19
CA GLY A 352 -4.51 -23.92 -19.24
C GLY A 352 -5.91 -24.16 -18.68
N PHE A 353 -6.95 -23.63 -19.32
CA PHE A 353 -8.35 -23.92 -18.95
C PHE A 353 -8.97 -25.04 -19.80
N GLY A 354 -8.86 -26.28 -19.32
CA GLY A 354 -9.56 -27.44 -19.88
C GLY A 354 -8.72 -28.39 -20.74
N ALA A 355 -9.33 -29.51 -21.15
CA ALA A 355 -8.65 -30.59 -21.86
C ALA A 355 -8.24 -30.21 -23.29
N GLY A 356 -6.97 -30.44 -23.61
CA GLY A 356 -6.40 -30.24 -24.97
C GLY A 356 -5.87 -28.84 -25.24
N ILE A 357 -5.89 -27.95 -24.24
CA ILE A 357 -5.51 -26.55 -24.36
C ILE A 357 -4.01 -26.37 -24.06
N PRO A 358 -3.22 -25.69 -24.93
CA PRO A 358 -1.81 -25.40 -24.69
C PRO A 358 -1.60 -24.59 -23.40
N VAL A 359 -0.75 -25.12 -22.53
CA VAL A 359 -0.29 -24.43 -21.30
C VAL A 359 1.00 -23.66 -21.58
N GLY A 360 1.35 -22.74 -20.69
CA GLY A 360 2.52 -21.88 -20.87
C GLY A 360 3.83 -22.65 -20.73
N ARG A 361 4.83 -22.32 -21.52
CA ARG A 361 6.20 -22.80 -21.31
C ARG A 361 6.80 -22.14 -20.06
N GLY A 362 7.64 -22.87 -19.33
CA GLY A 362 8.51 -22.26 -18.35
C GLY A 362 9.53 -21.30 -18.97
N GLY A 363 9.86 -20.23 -18.24
CA GLY A 363 10.89 -19.27 -18.64
C GLY A 363 12.30 -19.79 -18.34
N ASP A 364 13.28 -19.40 -19.15
CA ASP A 364 14.67 -19.80 -18.92
C ASP A 364 15.26 -19.07 -17.70
N GLY A 365 16.14 -19.75 -16.97
CA GLY A 365 16.93 -19.15 -15.90
C GLY A 365 18.05 -18.26 -16.45
N GLY A 366 18.39 -17.22 -15.70
CA GLY A 366 19.47 -16.29 -16.05
C GLY A 366 20.85 -16.87 -15.81
N SER A 367 21.86 -16.33 -16.49
CA SER A 367 23.25 -16.71 -16.24
C SER A 367 23.81 -16.14 -14.92
N GLY A 368 24.69 -16.90 -14.28
CA GLY A 368 25.47 -16.46 -13.13
C GLY A 368 26.58 -15.49 -13.53
N GLY A 369 27.13 -14.80 -12.52
CA GLY A 369 28.30 -13.94 -12.67
C GLY A 369 29.56 -14.73 -12.98
N LEU A 370 30.72 -14.07 -12.94
CA LEU A 370 31.98 -14.81 -13.07
C LEU A 370 32.11 -15.88 -11.98
N ILE A 371 31.74 -15.52 -10.76
CA ILE A 371 31.56 -16.40 -9.61
C ILE A 371 30.08 -16.38 -9.23
N GLY A 372 29.40 -17.48 -9.53
CA GLY A 372 27.99 -17.67 -9.24
C GLY A 372 27.36 -18.74 -10.11
N ASP A 373 26.30 -19.31 -9.56
CA ASP A 373 25.46 -20.32 -10.17
C ASP A 373 24.50 -19.69 -11.19
N GLY A 374 24.14 -20.48 -12.20
CA GLY A 374 23.02 -20.13 -13.07
C GLY A 374 21.68 -20.26 -12.35
N GLY A 375 20.70 -19.47 -12.79
CA GLY A 375 19.34 -19.53 -12.27
C GLY A 375 18.60 -20.77 -12.74
N THR A 376 17.69 -21.30 -11.94
CA THR A 376 16.84 -22.43 -12.34
C THR A 376 15.86 -22.02 -13.43
N GLY A 377 15.57 -22.92 -14.36
CA GLY A 377 14.48 -22.75 -15.32
C GLY A 377 13.12 -22.88 -14.63
N GLY A 378 12.12 -22.16 -15.15
CA GLY A 378 10.74 -22.23 -14.66
C GLY A 378 10.04 -23.50 -15.13
N GLY A 379 9.09 -24.00 -14.33
CA GLY A 379 8.24 -25.12 -14.73
C GLY A 379 7.25 -24.73 -15.83
N ALA A 380 6.82 -25.71 -16.62
CA ALA A 380 5.68 -25.55 -17.51
C ALA A 380 4.39 -25.31 -16.70
N GLY A 381 3.39 -24.70 -17.34
CA GLY A 381 2.12 -24.39 -16.68
C GLY A 381 1.21 -25.60 -16.48
N ALA A 382 0.41 -25.57 -15.43
CA ALA A 382 -0.53 -26.65 -15.11
C ALA A 382 -1.72 -26.72 -16.09
N GLY A 383 -2.17 -27.92 -16.47
CA GLY A 383 -3.33 -28.13 -17.33
C GLY A 383 -3.73 -29.60 -17.38
N ASP A 384 -4.52 -30.02 -18.37
CA ASP A 384 -5.19 -31.33 -18.32
C ASP A 384 -4.87 -32.27 -19.50
N ALA A 385 -4.10 -31.81 -20.52
CA ALA A 385 -3.74 -32.68 -21.65
C ALA A 385 -2.61 -32.21 -22.59
N ALA A 386 -2.22 -30.92 -22.60
CA ALA A 386 -1.25 -30.42 -23.57
C ALA A 386 0.19 -30.52 -23.05
N ALA A 387 1.04 -31.22 -23.81
CA ALA A 387 2.47 -31.31 -23.54
C ALA A 387 3.11 -29.92 -23.62
N SER A 388 3.89 -29.57 -22.59
CA SER A 388 4.55 -28.27 -22.51
C SER A 388 5.94 -28.40 -21.90
N ALA A 389 6.84 -27.56 -22.40
CA ALA A 389 8.23 -27.63 -22.02
C ALA A 389 8.52 -26.81 -20.75
N GLY A 390 9.45 -27.32 -19.95
CA GLY A 390 10.11 -26.52 -18.94
C GLY A 390 11.04 -25.46 -19.56
N GLY A 391 11.40 -24.47 -18.77
CA GLY A 391 12.45 -23.51 -19.09
C GLY A 391 13.83 -24.11 -18.85
N ASN A 392 14.81 -23.73 -19.64
CA ASN A 392 16.19 -24.18 -19.43
C ASN A 392 16.78 -23.52 -18.17
N GLY A 393 17.69 -24.23 -17.51
CA GLY A 393 18.54 -23.65 -16.47
C GLY A 393 19.60 -22.72 -17.07
N GLY A 394 19.98 -21.70 -16.31
CA GLY A 394 21.01 -20.74 -16.69
C GLY A 394 22.42 -21.29 -16.52
N ASN A 395 23.37 -20.72 -17.26
CA ASN A 395 24.77 -21.13 -17.19
C ASN A 395 25.52 -20.41 -16.07
N ALA A 396 26.41 -21.12 -15.37
CA ALA A 396 27.52 -20.49 -14.67
C ALA A 396 28.65 -20.15 -15.65
N ARG A 397 29.62 -19.33 -15.20
CA ARG A 397 30.74 -18.86 -16.06
C ARG A 397 32.09 -19.46 -15.70
N LEU A 398 32.72 -18.99 -14.62
CA LEU A 398 34.05 -19.46 -14.21
C LEU A 398 33.97 -20.42 -13.05
N ILE A 399 33.30 -19.98 -11.98
CA ILE A 399 33.08 -20.75 -10.75
C ILE A 399 31.59 -20.70 -10.44
N GLY A 400 30.96 -21.86 -10.27
CA GLY A 400 29.54 -21.98 -9.96
C GLY A 400 28.88 -23.13 -10.72
N ASN A 401 27.76 -23.62 -10.22
CA ASN A 401 26.96 -24.66 -10.85
C ASN A 401 26.01 -24.08 -11.91
N GLY A 402 25.74 -24.83 -12.97
CA GLY A 402 24.64 -24.51 -13.85
C GLY A 402 23.31 -24.65 -13.11
N GLY A 403 22.32 -23.84 -13.48
CA GLY A 403 20.98 -23.93 -12.92
C GLY A 403 20.25 -25.18 -13.43
N ASP A 404 19.37 -25.75 -12.62
CA ASP A 404 18.52 -26.86 -13.04
C ASP A 404 17.50 -26.43 -14.09
N GLY A 405 17.16 -27.33 -15.01
CA GLY A 405 16.05 -27.14 -15.94
C GLY A 405 14.71 -27.29 -15.23
N GLY A 406 13.73 -26.50 -15.66
CA GLY A 406 12.37 -26.56 -15.12
C GLY A 406 11.63 -27.83 -15.56
N PRO A 407 10.67 -28.32 -14.76
CA PRO A 407 9.86 -29.48 -15.14
C PRO A 407 8.97 -29.18 -16.36
N GLY A 408 8.85 -30.17 -17.25
CA GLY A 408 7.81 -30.24 -18.27
C GLY A 408 6.49 -30.75 -17.68
N MET A 409 5.44 -30.78 -18.51
CA MET A 409 4.16 -31.38 -18.13
C MET A 409 3.55 -32.21 -19.26
N PHE A 410 2.79 -33.25 -18.89
CA PHE A 410 2.05 -34.14 -19.80
C PHE A 410 2.89 -34.76 -20.92
N GLY A 411 4.11 -35.20 -20.59
CA GLY A 411 5.05 -35.76 -21.56
C GLY A 411 5.75 -34.71 -22.42
N GLY A 412 5.57 -33.42 -22.10
CA GLY A 412 6.41 -32.35 -22.61
C GLY A 412 7.83 -32.44 -22.03
N PRO A 413 8.86 -32.04 -22.78
CA PRO A 413 10.23 -32.16 -22.32
C PRO A 413 10.50 -31.22 -21.15
N GLY A 414 11.15 -31.71 -20.10
CA GLY A 414 11.78 -30.82 -19.11
C GLY A 414 12.84 -29.95 -19.78
N GLY A 415 13.11 -28.80 -19.17
CA GLY A 415 14.17 -27.91 -19.62
C GLY A 415 15.55 -28.56 -19.47
N ALA A 416 16.49 -28.16 -20.33
CA ALA A 416 17.88 -28.57 -20.14
C ALA A 416 18.46 -27.92 -18.88
N GLY A 417 19.35 -28.61 -18.19
CA GLY A 417 20.18 -27.99 -17.17
C GLY A 417 21.24 -27.08 -17.80
N GLY A 418 21.63 -26.03 -17.10
CA GLY A 418 22.69 -25.12 -17.53
C GLY A 418 24.10 -25.71 -17.37
N SER A 419 25.07 -25.14 -18.06
CA SER A 419 26.47 -25.54 -17.91
C SER A 419 27.06 -25.04 -16.58
N GLY A 420 27.89 -25.88 -15.94
CA GLY A 420 28.74 -25.46 -14.81
C GLY A 420 29.90 -24.56 -15.22
N GLY A 421 30.55 -23.96 -14.24
CA GLY A 421 31.70 -23.08 -14.42
C GLY A 421 32.88 -23.80 -15.07
N THR A 422 33.57 -23.09 -15.96
CA THR A 422 34.70 -23.63 -16.73
C THR A 422 35.93 -24.00 -15.89
N ILE A 423 36.07 -23.45 -14.67
CA ILE A 423 37.12 -23.83 -13.71
C ILE A 423 36.57 -24.75 -12.63
N PHE A 424 35.40 -24.42 -12.07
CA PHE A 424 34.78 -25.23 -11.02
C PHE A 424 33.26 -25.10 -11.05
N GLY A 425 32.58 -26.25 -10.98
CA GLY A 425 31.13 -26.33 -10.88
C GLY A 425 30.55 -27.48 -11.70
N PHE A 426 29.35 -27.93 -11.31
CA PHE A 426 28.62 -28.99 -12.00
C PHE A 426 27.60 -28.40 -12.97
N ALA A 427 27.28 -29.14 -14.03
CA ALA A 427 26.12 -28.83 -14.85
C ALA A 427 24.84 -29.02 -14.03
N GLY A 428 23.85 -28.18 -14.30
CA GLY A 428 22.52 -28.35 -13.75
C GLY A 428 21.86 -29.62 -14.24
N THR A 429 20.92 -30.13 -13.46
CA THR A 429 20.13 -31.30 -13.83
C THR A 429 19.05 -30.90 -14.85
N PRO A 430 18.76 -31.75 -15.85
CA PRO A 430 17.57 -31.56 -16.69
C PRO A 430 16.29 -31.69 -15.86
N GLY A 431 15.29 -30.89 -16.19
CA GLY A 431 13.99 -30.99 -15.57
C GLY A 431 13.30 -32.31 -15.92
N PRO A 432 12.44 -32.84 -15.02
CA PRO A 432 11.63 -34.01 -15.34
C PRO A 432 10.61 -33.69 -16.44
N SER A 433 10.27 -34.69 -17.24
CA SER A 433 9.24 -34.66 -18.29
C SER A 433 7.88 -35.15 -17.80
#